data_AF-A0A7V9UR52-F1
#
_entry.id   AF-A0A7V9UR52-F1
#
_cell.length_a   1.000
_cell.length_b   1.000
_cell.length_c   1.000
_cell.angle_alpha   90.00
_cell.angle_beta   90.00
_cell.angle_gamma   90.00
#
_symmetry.space_group_name_H-M   'P 1'
#
loop_
_entity.id
_entity.type
_entity.pdbx_description
1 polymer ?
#
loop_
_entity_poly.entity_id
_entity_poly.type
_entity_poly.pdbx_seq_one_letter_code
_entity_poly.pdbx_strand_id
1 'polypeptide(L)'
;MTGTISRKTFPGPPNYESIRQGDKPEKYWVLHLAKPICTTASVDNDAESGVTDLQLTLTGKQYALYKNFVRRKMRVTVKGKLSHAITGHHHTPVLMEVVNITEPQWEELKVIEIP
;
A
#
# COMPACT_ATOMS: atom_id res chain seq x y z
N MET A 1 2.81 -8.40 -5.88
CA MET A 1 3.79 -7.96 -4.86
C MET A 1 3.44 -8.59 -3.54
N THR A 2 4.42 -8.92 -2.70
CA THR A 2 4.17 -9.56 -1.40
C THR A 2 4.63 -8.69 -0.24
N GLY A 3 3.94 -8.82 0.90
CA GLY A 3 4.16 -7.93 2.04
C GLY A 3 3.13 -8.10 3.15
N THR A 4 3.04 -7.11 4.03
CA THR A 4 1.98 -7.02 5.05
C THR A 4 1.20 -5.73 4.88
N ILE A 5 -0.07 -5.71 5.27
CA ILE A 5 -0.91 -4.52 5.14
C ILE A 5 -1.21 -3.96 6.52
N SER A 6 -1.06 -2.65 6.69
CA SER A 6 -1.51 -1.94 7.89
C SER A 6 -2.45 -0.79 7.55
N ARG A 7 -3.31 -0.43 8.51
CA ARG A 7 -4.11 0.81 8.42
C ARG A 7 -3.28 1.96 8.96
N LYS A 8 -3.13 3.01 8.16
CA LYS A 8 -2.47 4.26 8.55
C LYS A 8 -3.49 5.39 8.54
N THR A 9 -3.26 6.38 9.40
CA THR A 9 -4.04 7.61 9.44
C THR A 9 -3.12 8.74 9.01
N PHE A 10 -3.53 9.51 8.00
CA PHE A 10 -2.78 10.62 7.43
C PHE A 10 -3.54 11.93 7.61
N PRO A 11 -2.86 13.08 7.63
CA PRO A 11 -3.50 14.39 7.50
C PRO A 11 -4.16 14.53 6.13
N GLY A 12 -5.45 14.86 6.12
CA GLY A 12 -6.22 15.16 4.92
C GLY A 12 -6.48 16.67 4.78
N PRO A 13 -7.59 17.07 4.12
CA PRO A 13 -7.93 18.48 3.96
C PRO A 13 -8.10 19.23 5.29
N PRO A 14 -7.91 20.57 5.30
CA PRO A 14 -7.62 21.39 4.13
C PRO A 14 -6.13 21.42 3.73
N ASN A 15 -5.20 21.25 4.66
CA ASN A 15 -3.79 21.55 4.41
C ASN A 15 -2.92 20.29 4.17
N TYR A 16 -3.37 19.11 4.60
CA TYR A 16 -2.65 17.84 4.47
C TYR A 16 -1.31 17.81 5.22
N GLU A 17 -1.18 18.57 6.32
CA GLU A 17 0.06 18.71 7.08
C GLU A 17 -0.04 18.12 8.49
N SER A 18 -1.13 18.40 9.21
CA SER A 18 -1.25 18.05 10.62
C SER A 18 -2.68 17.90 11.11
N ILE A 19 -3.03 16.67 11.49
CA ILE A 19 -4.29 16.36 12.18
C ILE A 19 -4.39 17.13 13.50
N ARG A 20 -3.26 17.33 14.21
CA ARG A 20 -3.24 18.05 15.49
C ARG A 20 -3.53 19.54 15.32
N GLN A 21 -3.32 20.10 14.13
CA GLN A 21 -3.56 21.51 13.81
C GLN A 21 -4.88 21.73 13.05
N GLY A 22 -5.71 20.69 12.90
CA GLY A 22 -7.08 20.82 12.38
C GLY A 22 -7.36 20.09 11.07
N ASP A 23 -6.38 19.43 10.46
CA ASP A 23 -6.63 18.63 9.26
C ASP A 23 -7.49 17.40 9.55
N LYS A 24 -8.41 17.11 8.62
CA LYS A 24 -9.30 15.95 8.72
C LYS A 24 -8.48 14.67 8.60
N PRO A 25 -8.61 13.69 9.51
CA PRO A 25 -7.87 12.45 9.42
C PRO A 25 -8.39 11.57 8.28
N GLU A 26 -7.51 11.13 7.39
CA GLU A 26 -7.79 10.17 6.33
C GLU A 26 -7.21 8.81 6.67
N LYS A 27 -7.93 7.73 6.36
CA LYS A 27 -7.50 6.36 6.68
C LYS A 27 -7.30 5.56 5.41
N TYR A 28 -6.06 5.17 5.18
CA TYR A 28 -5.68 4.33 4.05
C TYR A 28 -5.03 3.03 4.52
N TRP A 29 -5.02 2.05 3.64
CA TRP A 29 -4.20 0.86 3.82
C TRP A 29 -2.88 1.03 3.09
N VAL A 30 -1.80 0.65 3.74
CA VAL A 30 -0.45 0.66 3.17
C VAL A 30 0.05 -0.78 3.11
N LEU A 31 0.48 -1.20 1.92
CA LEU A 31 1.24 -2.43 1.74
C LEU A 31 2.71 -2.13 2.03
N HIS A 32 3.23 -2.76 3.08
CA HIS A 32 4.64 -2.81 3.42
C HIS A 32 5.27 -3.98 2.66
N LEU A 33 6.05 -3.67 1.63
CA LEU A 33 6.64 -4.65 0.74
C LEU A 33 7.70 -5.48 1.47
N ALA A 34 7.70 -6.79 1.20
CA ALA A 34 8.73 -7.69 1.73
C ALA A 34 10.10 -7.46 1.07
N LYS A 35 10.12 -6.89 -0.14
CA LYS A 35 11.32 -6.49 -0.88
C LYS A 35 11.05 -5.14 -1.55
N PRO A 36 11.99 -4.17 -1.50
CA PRO A 36 11.81 -2.89 -2.15
C PRO A 36 11.69 -3.06 -3.67
N ILE A 37 11.02 -2.12 -4.31
CA ILE A 37 10.88 -2.05 -5.76
C ILE A 37 11.45 -0.74 -6.30
N CYS A 38 11.73 -0.72 -7.60
CA CYS A 38 11.93 0.50 -8.36
C CYS A 38 10.83 0.61 -9.41
N THR A 39 10.41 1.83 -9.74
CA THR A 39 9.57 2.11 -10.90
C THR A 39 10.43 2.66 -12.04
N THR A 40 9.88 2.62 -13.25
CA THR A 40 10.48 3.26 -14.41
C THR A 40 9.84 4.63 -14.62
N ALA A 41 10.63 5.59 -15.10
CA ALA A 41 10.10 6.90 -15.47
C ALA A 41 9.09 6.78 -16.63
N SER A 42 8.17 7.74 -16.70
CA SER A 42 7.27 7.98 -17.81
C SER A 42 7.36 9.45 -18.25
N VAL A 43 6.62 9.84 -19.28
CA VAL A 43 6.59 11.25 -19.74
C VAL A 43 6.21 12.22 -18.63
N ASP A 44 5.29 11.79 -17.75
CA ASP A 44 4.71 12.62 -16.71
C ASP A 44 5.23 12.33 -15.29
N ASN A 45 6.08 11.31 -15.10
CA ASN A 45 6.53 10.90 -13.76
C ASN A 45 7.99 10.42 -13.77
N ASP A 46 8.73 10.81 -12.72
CA ASP A 46 10.08 10.31 -12.50
C ASP A 46 10.08 8.85 -12.04
N ALA A 47 11.25 8.21 -12.17
CA ALA A 47 11.47 6.89 -11.61
C ALA A 47 11.64 6.97 -10.09
N GLU A 48 10.98 6.07 -9.38
CA GLU A 48 11.13 5.91 -7.93
C GLU A 48 12.04 4.74 -7.62
N SER A 49 12.89 4.88 -6.61
CA SER A 49 13.85 3.84 -6.23
C SER A 49 13.69 3.45 -4.77
N GLY A 50 13.88 2.16 -4.47
CA GLY A 50 13.85 1.66 -3.10
C GLY A 50 12.49 1.78 -2.41
N VAL A 51 11.39 1.81 -3.17
CA VAL A 51 10.04 1.95 -2.62
C VAL A 51 9.69 0.74 -1.77
N THR A 52 9.39 0.95 -0.50
CA THR A 52 8.99 -0.09 0.47
C THR A 52 7.51 -0.05 0.82
N ASP A 53 6.85 1.08 0.59
CA ASP A 53 5.50 1.35 1.08
C ASP A 53 4.60 1.85 -0.06
N LEU A 54 3.48 1.16 -0.25
CA LEU A 54 2.49 1.51 -1.27
C LEU A 54 1.14 1.79 -0.61
N GLN A 55 0.61 2.99 -0.79
CA GLN A 55 -0.80 3.26 -0.51
C GLN A 55 -1.68 2.43 -1.45
N LEU A 56 -2.63 1.71 -0.87
CA LEU A 56 -3.58 0.90 -1.61
C LEU A 56 -4.82 1.73 -1.93
N THR A 57 -5.15 1.80 -3.21
CA THR A 57 -6.43 2.35 -3.69
C THR A 57 -7.44 1.21 -3.76
N LEU A 58 -8.44 1.28 -2.89
CA LEU A 58 -9.45 0.25 -2.67
C LEU A 58 -10.84 0.88 -2.67
N THR A 59 -11.81 0.16 -3.24
CA THR A 59 -13.23 0.50 -3.08
C THR A 59 -13.73 0.12 -1.68
N GLY A 60 -14.85 0.72 -1.24
CA GLY A 60 -15.50 0.36 0.03
C GLY A 60 -15.80 -1.14 0.16
N LYS A 61 -16.19 -1.81 -0.94
CA LYS A 61 -16.43 -3.26 -0.98
C LYS A 61 -15.12 -4.05 -0.75
N GLN A 62 -14.01 -3.64 -1.36
CA GLN A 62 -12.72 -4.30 -1.18
C GLN A 62 -12.18 -4.12 0.24
N TYR A 63 -12.35 -2.95 0.85
CA TYR A 63 -12.03 -2.76 2.27
C TYR A 63 -12.78 -3.75 3.16
N ALA A 64 -14.08 -3.94 2.92
CA ALA A 64 -14.88 -4.90 3.68
C ALA A 64 -14.43 -6.36 3.44
N LEU A 65 -14.13 -6.71 2.19
CA LEU A 65 -13.71 -8.04 1.78
C LEU A 65 -12.37 -8.46 2.40
N TYR A 66 -11.38 -7.57 2.38
CA TYR A 66 -10.00 -7.91 2.73
C TYR A 66 -9.60 -7.56 4.18
N LYS A 67 -10.52 -7.03 4.99
CA LYS A 67 -10.24 -6.55 6.37
C LYS A 67 -9.56 -7.58 7.26
N ASN A 68 -9.79 -8.87 7.02
CA ASN A 68 -9.22 -9.94 7.83
C ASN A 68 -7.71 -10.09 7.63
N PHE A 69 -7.18 -9.85 6.42
CA PHE A 69 -5.73 -9.87 6.17
C PHE A 69 -5.01 -8.80 7.00
N VAL A 70 -5.59 -7.59 7.05
CA VAL A 70 -5.07 -6.47 7.84
C VAL A 70 -5.17 -6.75 9.33
N ARG A 71 -6.34 -7.20 9.81
CA ARG A 71 -6.58 -7.48 11.23
C ARG A 71 -5.63 -8.55 11.77
N ARG A 72 -5.36 -9.59 10.98
CA ARG A 72 -4.47 -10.70 11.36
C ARG A 72 -3.00 -10.42 11.09
N LYS A 73 -2.65 -9.27 10.49
CA LYS A 73 -1.29 -8.91 10.08
C LYS A 73 -0.61 -10.01 9.24
N MET A 74 -1.39 -10.66 8.38
CA MET A 74 -0.90 -11.76 7.56
C MET A 74 0.01 -11.23 6.45
N ARG A 75 1.01 -12.05 6.07
CA ARG A 75 1.66 -11.87 4.78
C ARG A 75 0.62 -12.11 3.68
N VAL A 76 0.67 -11.31 2.63
CA VAL A 76 -0.28 -11.39 1.50
C VAL A 76 0.44 -11.19 0.18
N THR A 77 -0.19 -11.65 -0.90
CA THR A 77 0.11 -11.26 -2.27
C THR A 77 -0.96 -10.28 -2.75
N VAL A 78 -0.53 -9.08 -3.14
CA VAL A 78 -1.38 -8.05 -3.74
C VAL A 78 -1.10 -7.97 -5.24
N LYS A 79 -2.16 -8.08 -6.03
CA LYS A 79 -2.16 -7.86 -7.48
C LYS A 79 -2.90 -6.56 -7.78
N GLY A 80 -2.34 -5.76 -8.68
CA GLY A 80 -2.86 -4.44 -9.00
C GLY A 80 -2.02 -3.72 -10.04
N LYS A 81 -2.42 -2.50 -10.35
CA LYS A 81 -1.68 -1.58 -11.23
C LYS A 81 -1.00 -0.51 -10.38
N LEU A 82 0.27 -0.21 -10.68
CA LEU A 82 0.98 0.89 -10.02
C LEU A 82 0.58 2.23 -10.64
N SER A 83 0.54 3.26 -9.81
CA SER A 83 0.37 4.66 -10.22
C SER A 83 1.20 5.56 -9.33
N HIS A 84 1.58 6.74 -9.85
CA HIS A 84 2.28 7.75 -9.07
C HIS A 84 1.35 8.56 -8.16
N ALA A 85 1.90 9.22 -7.15
CA ALA A 85 1.19 10.27 -6.41
C ALA A 85 0.88 11.45 -7.32
N ILE A 86 -0.35 11.97 -7.25
CA ILE A 86 -0.85 13.06 -8.11
C ILE A 86 -1.64 14.09 -7.29
N THR A 87 -2.36 13.66 -6.25
CA THR A 87 -3.23 14.52 -5.43
C THR A 87 -2.75 14.56 -3.98
N GLY A 88 -3.19 15.54 -3.19
CA GLY A 88 -2.91 15.59 -1.75
C GLY A 88 -3.46 14.41 -0.94
N HIS A 89 -4.36 13.60 -1.52
CA HIS A 89 -4.85 12.36 -0.92
C HIS A 89 -3.91 11.15 -1.13
N HIS A 90 -2.82 11.33 -1.88
CA HIS A 90 -1.84 10.28 -2.17
C HIS A 90 -0.65 10.44 -1.20
N HIS A 91 -0.56 9.55 -0.21
CA HIS A 91 0.36 9.68 0.92
C HIS A 91 1.65 8.84 0.80
N THR A 92 1.86 8.18 -0.35
CA THR A 92 3.10 7.50 -0.71
C THR A 92 3.47 7.84 -2.16
N PRO A 93 4.78 7.86 -2.54
CA PRO A 93 5.19 8.22 -3.90
C PRO A 93 4.58 7.31 -4.98
N VAL A 94 4.43 6.02 -4.65
CA VAL A 94 3.79 5.03 -5.51
C VAL A 94 2.57 4.45 -4.80
N LEU A 95 1.49 4.29 -5.55
CA LEU A 95 0.23 3.69 -5.12
C LEU A 95 -0.02 2.39 -5.90
N MET A 96 -0.92 1.57 -5.38
CA MET A 96 -1.43 0.41 -6.09
C MET A 96 -2.95 0.42 -6.13
N GLU A 97 -3.51 0.49 -7.35
CA GLU A 97 -4.91 0.18 -7.59
C GLU A 97 -5.11 -1.34 -7.49
N VAL A 98 -5.83 -1.76 -6.44
CA VAL A 98 -5.90 -3.18 -6.08
C VAL A 98 -6.91 -3.90 -6.96
N VAL A 99 -6.45 -4.96 -7.61
CA VAL A 99 -7.30 -5.94 -8.31
C VAL A 99 -7.63 -7.10 -7.38
N ASN A 100 -6.65 -7.65 -6.65
CA ASN A 100 -6.88 -8.76 -5.72
C ASN A 100 -5.86 -8.81 -4.58
N ILE A 101 -6.26 -9.36 -3.44
CA ILE A 101 -5.41 -9.70 -2.30
C ILE A 101 -5.66 -11.16 -1.92
N THR A 102 -4.59 -11.95 -1.88
CA THR A 102 -4.63 -13.37 -1.51
C THR A 102 -3.59 -13.69 -0.45
N GLU A 103 -3.67 -14.88 0.13
CA GLU A 103 -2.55 -15.46 0.87
C GLU A 103 -1.32 -15.64 -0.05
N PRO A 104 -0.10 -15.70 0.50
CA PRO A 104 1.10 -15.95 -0.27
C PRO A 104 1.02 -17.32 -0.95
N GLN A 105 1.55 -17.44 -2.17
CA GLN A 105 1.63 -18.74 -2.82
C GLN A 105 2.71 -19.60 -2.14
N TRP A 106 2.43 -20.90 -1.99
CA TRP A 106 3.20 -21.85 -1.18
C TRP A 106 4.68 -21.99 -1.57
N GLU A 107 5.09 -21.62 -2.79
CA GLU A 107 6.51 -21.60 -3.17
C GLU A 107 7.34 -20.55 -2.40
N GLU A 108 6.74 -19.47 -1.92
CA GLU A 108 7.45 -18.44 -1.14
C GLU A 108 7.67 -18.81 0.33
N LEU A 109 6.97 -19.83 0.85
CA LEU A 109 7.15 -20.33 2.23
C LEU A 109 8.35 -21.26 2.36
N LYS A 110 8.86 -21.81 1.25
CA LYS A 110 10.05 -22.69 1.24
C LYS A 110 11.36 -21.94 1.52
N VAL A 111 11.36 -20.61 1.52
CA VAL A 111 12.53 -19.79 1.93
C VAL A 111 12.61 -19.65 3.46
N ILE A 112 11.62 -20.16 4.19
CA ILE A 112 11.66 -20.30 5.65
C ILE A 112 11.98 -21.77 5.97
N GLU A 113 13.16 -22.24 5.55
CA GLU A 113 13.75 -23.42 6.17
C GLU A 113 14.28 -23.01 7.56
N ILE A 114 13.59 -23.48 8.60
CA ILE A 114 14.02 -23.50 10.01
C ILE A 114 14.93 -24.75 10.17
N PRO A 115 16.02 -24.68 10.96
CA PRO A 115 17.32 -25.32 10.67
C PRO A 115 17.36 -26.84 10.62
#